data_AF-A0A927BE01-F1
#
_entry.id   AF-A0A927BE01-F1
#
_cell.length_a   1.000
_cell.length_b   1.000
_cell.length_c   1.000
_cell.angle_alpha   90.00
_cell.angle_beta   90.00
_cell.angle_gamma   90.00
#
_symmetry.space_group_name_H-M   'P 1'
#
loop_
_entity.id
_entity.type
_entity.pdbx_description
1 polymer ?
#
loop_
_entity_poly.entity_id
_entity_poly.type
_entity_poly.pdbx_seq_one_letter_code
_entity_poly.pdbx_strand_id
1 'polypeptide(L)'
;MRPLLEEYVRLEKKAYSGRTEKVKAIQSLLAAFDNEPELSLEEVMEFTSVGIIKPPIFNELIYPVLDSAVQQGNLSAIKLLVKLASCLFAYQQQYKDWKYELGELVAAGLKISPYDTELLTHKYEHIQRYLGFTIHEVPSGVLWDMNGADASQCQELLQLADELESLSRLLGKDNSQLLAECRYYYRCYAAYLTQQSVYASFAAYLAAHPNA
;
A
#
# COMPACT_ATOMS: atom_id res chain seq x y z
N MET A 1 20.10 -1.19 20.21
CA MET A 1 18.68 -1.29 20.60
C MET A 1 18.53 -1.28 22.12
N ARG A 2 17.42 -0.76 22.70
CA ARG A 2 17.20 -0.80 24.17
C ARG A 2 17.01 -2.25 24.66
N PRO A 3 17.45 -2.61 25.88
CA PRO A 3 17.34 -3.98 26.40
C PRO A 3 15.92 -4.54 26.42
N LEU A 4 14.91 -3.71 26.67
CA LEU A 4 13.50 -4.11 26.69
C LEU A 4 12.99 -4.51 25.30
N LEU A 5 13.43 -3.81 24.25
CA LEU A 5 13.10 -4.15 22.86
C LEU A 5 13.85 -5.41 22.42
N GLU A 6 15.11 -5.58 22.82
CA GLU A 6 15.88 -6.81 22.57
C GLU A 6 15.20 -8.04 23.19
N GLU A 7 14.71 -7.92 24.43
CA GLU A 7 14.01 -8.99 25.11
C GLU A 7 12.70 -9.34 24.39
N TYR A 8 11.94 -8.35 23.95
CA TYR A 8 10.73 -8.58 23.14
C TYR A 8 11.06 -9.33 21.84
N VAL A 9 12.06 -8.87 21.08
CA VAL A 9 12.49 -9.53 19.82
C VAL A 9 12.91 -10.98 20.08
N ARG A 10 13.64 -11.23 21.17
CA ARG A 10 14.07 -12.57 21.58
C ARG A 10 12.87 -13.47 21.87
N LEU A 11 11.87 -12.99 22.60
CA LEU A 11 10.67 -13.76 22.95
C LEU A 11 9.77 -14.05 21.74
N GLU A 12 9.65 -13.12 20.80
CA GLU A 12 8.89 -13.33 19.57
C GLU A 12 9.51 -14.39 18.66
N LYS A 13 10.84 -14.40 18.55
CA LYS A 13 11.60 -15.38 17.74
C LYS A 13 11.63 -16.78 18.35
N LYS A 14 11.31 -16.93 19.64
CA LYS A 14 11.28 -18.24 20.30
C LYS A 14 10.10 -19.07 19.79
N ALA A 15 10.38 -20.16 19.08
CA ALA A 15 9.37 -21.01 18.43
C ALA A 15 8.32 -21.61 19.39
N TYR A 16 8.66 -21.78 20.68
CA TYR A 16 7.82 -22.43 21.69
C TYR A 16 7.27 -21.48 22.76
N SER A 17 7.36 -20.16 22.60
CA SER A 17 6.74 -19.24 23.56
C SER A 17 5.22 -19.30 23.45
N GLY A 18 4.55 -19.47 24.60
CA GLY A 18 3.09 -19.57 24.64
C GLY A 18 2.44 -18.23 24.31
N ARG A 19 1.23 -18.25 23.71
CA ARG A 19 0.46 -17.03 23.39
C ARG A 19 0.36 -16.08 24.59
N THR A 20 0.14 -16.62 25.78
CA THR A 20 0.05 -15.86 27.04
C THR A 20 1.37 -15.16 27.40
N GLU A 21 2.51 -15.80 27.17
CA GLU A 21 3.82 -15.21 27.43
C GLU A 21 4.10 -14.03 26.49
N LYS A 22 3.76 -14.19 25.20
CA LYS A 22 3.91 -13.11 24.21
C LYS A 22 3.03 -11.90 24.55
N VAL A 23 1.79 -12.15 24.96
CA VAL A 23 0.88 -11.06 25.40
C VAL A 23 1.43 -10.35 26.63
N LYS A 24 1.93 -11.09 27.63
CA LYS A 24 2.57 -10.49 28.80
C LYS A 24 3.82 -9.69 28.43
N ALA A 25 4.64 -10.17 27.49
CA ALA A 25 5.81 -9.46 27.02
C ALA A 25 5.45 -8.11 26.38
N ILE A 26 4.39 -8.07 25.56
CA ILE A 26 3.88 -6.82 24.98
C ILE A 26 3.40 -5.88 26.09
N GLN A 27 2.62 -6.37 27.05
CA GLN A 27 2.12 -5.55 28.16
C GLN A 27 3.25 -4.99 29.02
N SER A 28 4.24 -5.81 29.37
CA SER A 28 5.42 -5.39 30.14
C SER A 28 6.27 -4.38 29.37
N LEU A 29 6.41 -4.56 28.05
CA LEU A 29 7.12 -3.60 27.21
C LEU A 29 6.40 -2.25 27.24
N LEU A 30 5.10 -2.22 26.94
CA LEU A 30 4.33 -0.97 26.93
C LEU A 30 4.35 -0.28 28.30
N ALA A 31 4.12 -1.01 29.39
CA ALA A 31 4.13 -0.45 30.74
C ALA A 31 5.50 0.12 31.15
N ALA A 32 6.60 -0.44 30.62
CA ALA A 32 7.92 0.13 30.85
C ALA A 32 8.09 1.48 30.15
N PHE A 33 7.52 1.63 28.96
CA PHE A 33 7.56 2.89 28.20
C PHE A 33 6.67 4.00 28.76
N ASP A 34 5.76 3.71 29.69
CA ASP A 34 5.01 4.74 30.43
C ASP A 34 5.93 5.68 31.25
N ASN A 35 7.13 5.21 31.61
CA ASN A 35 8.09 5.95 32.44
C ASN A 35 9.43 6.23 31.73
N GLU A 36 9.56 5.83 30.46
CA GLU A 36 10.76 6.03 29.67
C GLU A 36 10.56 7.14 28.65
N PRO A 37 11.64 7.81 28.19
CA PRO A 37 11.55 8.68 27.03
C PRO A 37 11.05 7.93 25.81
N GLU A 38 10.32 8.64 24.95
CA GLU A 38 9.91 8.15 23.64
C GLU A 38 11.12 7.60 22.86
N LEU A 39 10.86 6.65 21.95
CA LEU A 39 11.89 6.14 21.06
C LEU A 39 12.36 7.23 20.10
N SER A 40 13.67 7.26 19.83
CA SER A 40 14.19 8.01 18.70
C SER A 40 13.87 7.31 17.37
N LEU A 41 13.90 8.06 16.27
CA LEU A 41 13.70 7.49 14.93
C LEU A 41 14.72 6.38 14.62
N GLU A 42 15.97 6.54 15.04
CA GLU A 42 17.02 5.52 14.85
C GLU A 42 16.67 4.21 15.58
N GLU A 43 16.17 4.30 16.82
CA GLU A 43 15.73 3.13 17.58
C GLU A 43 14.52 2.45 16.93
N VAL A 44 13.57 3.22 16.38
CA VAL A 44 12.42 2.68 15.63
C VAL A 44 12.90 1.96 14.36
N MET A 45 13.83 2.54 13.61
CA MET A 45 14.39 1.93 12.41
C MET A 45 15.15 0.64 12.74
N GLU A 46 15.97 0.65 13.80
CA GLU A 46 16.69 -0.53 14.28
C GLU A 46 15.70 -1.63 14.66
N PHE A 47 14.69 -1.29 15.48
CA PHE A 47 13.71 -2.25 15.99
C PHE A 47 12.86 -2.90 14.88
N THR A 48 12.36 -2.09 13.94
CA THR A 48 11.53 -2.55 12.81
C THR A 48 12.30 -3.40 11.80
N SER A 49 13.63 -3.35 11.81
CA SER A 49 14.47 -4.20 10.95
C SER A 49 14.59 -5.65 11.45
N VAL A 50 14.35 -5.90 12.75
CA VAL A 50 14.59 -7.21 13.38
C VAL A 50 13.39 -7.80 14.12
N GLY A 51 12.36 -6.99 14.40
CA GLY A 51 11.20 -7.35 15.20
C GLY A 51 9.95 -7.68 14.40
N ILE A 52 9.09 -8.55 14.96
CA ILE A 52 7.71 -8.69 14.49
C ILE A 52 6.89 -7.58 15.13
N ILE A 53 6.29 -6.72 14.31
CA ILE A 53 5.53 -5.58 14.82
C ILE A 53 4.07 -5.98 15.07
N LYS A 54 3.66 -5.92 16.34
CA LYS A 54 2.27 -6.17 16.76
C LYS A 54 1.51 -4.85 16.86
N PRO A 55 0.18 -4.83 16.64
CA PRO A 55 -0.59 -3.58 16.65
C PRO A 55 -0.37 -2.72 17.89
N PRO A 56 -0.38 -3.24 19.14
CA PRO A 56 -0.14 -2.38 20.31
C PRO A 56 1.24 -1.70 20.31
N ILE A 57 2.27 -2.39 19.81
CA ILE A 57 3.62 -1.82 19.71
C ILE A 57 3.66 -0.76 18.61
N PHE A 58 3.02 -1.03 17.48
CA PHE A 58 2.94 -0.05 16.40
C PHE A 58 2.25 1.22 16.87
N ASN A 59 1.07 1.08 17.46
CA ASN A 59 0.20 2.19 17.83
C ASN A 59 0.84 3.09 18.90
N GLU A 60 1.43 2.49 19.93
CA GLU A 60 1.89 3.23 21.12
C GLU A 60 3.37 3.66 21.03
N LEU A 61 4.24 2.88 20.37
CA LEU A 61 5.70 3.13 20.40
C LEU A 61 6.29 3.57 19.05
N ILE A 62 5.72 3.13 17.93
CA ILE A 62 6.30 3.36 16.60
C ILE A 62 5.61 4.52 15.88
N TYR A 63 4.27 4.49 15.82
CA TYR A 63 3.49 5.44 15.06
C TYR A 63 3.69 6.89 15.53
N PRO A 64 3.73 7.23 16.83
CA PRO A 64 3.95 8.61 17.27
C PRO A 64 5.28 9.19 16.78
N VAL A 65 6.36 8.40 16.86
CA VAL A 65 7.70 8.76 16.37
C VAL A 65 7.69 8.97 14.86
N LEU A 66 7.09 8.04 14.12
CA LEU A 66 6.99 8.15 12.66
C LEU A 66 6.11 9.31 12.23
N ASP A 67 4.97 9.54 12.88
CA ASP A 67 4.07 10.67 12.59
C ASP A 67 4.79 12.01 12.76
N SER A 68 5.49 12.19 13.88
CA SER A 68 6.28 13.39 14.15
C SER A 68 7.38 13.60 13.09
N ALA A 69 8.12 12.54 12.76
CA ALA A 69 9.20 12.62 11.76
C ALA A 69 8.67 12.86 10.33
N VAL A 70 7.54 12.25 9.96
CA VAL A 70 6.88 12.47 8.66
C VAL A 70 6.40 13.91 8.53
N GLN A 71 5.80 14.49 9.57
CA GLN A 71 5.38 15.91 9.58
C GLN A 71 6.57 16.88 9.42
N GLN A 72 7.77 16.46 9.83
CA GLN A 72 9.01 17.22 9.64
C GLN A 72 9.66 16.97 8.26
N GLY A 73 9.02 16.20 7.38
CA GLY A 73 9.53 15.89 6.04
C GLY A 73 10.67 14.88 6.03
N ASN A 74 10.78 14.02 7.05
CA ASN A 74 11.85 13.03 7.11
C ASN A 74 11.60 11.88 6.11
N LEU A 75 12.45 11.78 5.09
CA LEU A 75 12.33 10.75 4.05
C LEU A 75 12.42 9.33 4.59
N SER A 76 13.32 9.05 5.55
CA SER A 76 13.47 7.71 6.13
C SER A 76 12.22 7.28 6.88
N ALA A 77 11.58 8.20 7.62
CA ALA A 77 10.32 7.94 8.30
C ALA A 77 9.18 7.68 7.31
N ILE A 78 9.09 8.45 6.22
CA ILE A 78 8.11 8.22 5.14
C ILE A 78 8.28 6.81 4.56
N LYS A 79 9.51 6.45 4.18
CA LYS A 79 9.82 5.14 3.60
C LYS A 79 9.49 4.00 4.56
N LEU A 80 9.84 4.16 5.84
CA LEU A 80 9.52 3.15 6.85
C LEU A 80 8.00 3.01 7.06
N LEU A 81 7.25 4.11 7.07
CA LEU A 81 5.79 4.06 7.21
C LEU A 81 5.13 3.41 5.98
N VAL A 82 5.63 3.67 4.77
CA VAL A 82 5.21 2.98 3.53
C VAL A 82 5.46 1.48 3.63
N LYS A 83 6.65 1.08 4.12
CA LYS A 83 6.99 -0.34 4.33
C LYS A 83 6.10 -1.02 5.39
N LEU A 84 5.62 -0.25 6.35
CA LEU A 84 4.70 -0.69 7.41
C LEU A 84 3.22 -0.48 7.05
N ALA A 85 2.87 -0.41 5.76
CA ALA A 85 1.50 -0.16 5.28
C ALA A 85 0.43 -1.05 5.92
N SER A 86 0.71 -2.32 6.22
CA SER A 86 -0.25 -3.21 6.88
C SER A 86 -0.50 -2.84 8.35
N CYS A 87 0.53 -2.37 9.05
CA CYS A 87 0.39 -1.84 10.41
C CYS A 87 -0.36 -0.50 10.39
N LEU A 88 -0.05 0.38 9.43
CA LEU A 88 -0.78 1.64 9.23
C LEU A 88 -2.27 1.37 8.95
N PHE A 89 -2.59 0.44 8.06
CA PHE A 89 -3.98 0.05 7.78
C PHE A 89 -4.69 -0.46 9.05
N ALA A 90 -4.05 -1.35 9.82
CA ALA A 90 -4.63 -1.84 11.07
C ALA A 90 -4.85 -0.71 12.10
N TYR A 91 -3.95 0.27 12.16
CA TYR A 91 -4.10 1.47 12.97
C TYR A 91 -5.32 2.29 12.53
N GLN A 92 -5.47 2.57 11.23
CA GLN A 92 -6.61 3.33 10.68
C GLN A 92 -7.97 2.67 10.99
N GLN A 93 -8.04 1.34 10.99
CA GLN A 93 -9.27 0.63 11.35
C GLN A 93 -9.63 0.77 12.83
N GLN A 94 -8.64 1.03 13.69
CA GLN A 94 -8.82 1.15 15.14
C GLN A 94 -9.06 2.61 15.58
N TYR A 95 -8.37 3.57 14.96
CA TYR A 95 -8.44 4.99 15.31
C TYR A 95 -9.05 5.77 14.17
N LYS A 96 -10.05 6.62 14.44
CA LYS A 96 -10.79 7.36 13.40
C LYS A 96 -10.07 8.60 12.85
N ASP A 97 -8.99 9.05 13.49
CA ASP A 97 -8.29 10.30 13.18
C ASP A 97 -6.93 10.03 12.50
N TRP A 98 -6.90 9.18 11.48
CA TRP A 98 -5.68 8.90 10.74
C TRP A 98 -5.34 10.01 9.74
N LYS A 99 -4.04 10.19 9.48
CA LYS A 99 -3.52 11.34 8.72
C LYS A 99 -3.00 11.02 7.32
N TYR A 100 -2.77 9.74 7.03
CA TYR A 100 -1.97 9.34 5.90
C TYR A 100 -2.68 8.32 5.05
N GLU A 101 -2.86 8.63 3.77
CA GLU A 101 -3.11 7.64 2.74
C GLU A 101 -1.78 7.16 2.14
N LEU A 102 -1.67 5.86 1.83
CA LEU A 102 -0.40 5.27 1.37
C LEU A 102 0.12 5.95 0.08
N GLY A 103 -0.79 6.26 -0.85
CA GLY A 103 -0.45 6.97 -2.08
C GLY A 103 0.10 8.38 -1.82
N GLU A 104 -0.45 9.09 -0.83
CA GLU A 104 0.01 10.42 -0.44
C GLU A 104 1.39 10.38 0.22
N LEU A 105 1.66 9.39 1.06
CA LEU A 105 2.99 9.17 1.65
C LEU A 105 4.05 8.92 0.57
N VAL A 106 3.76 8.03 -0.39
CA VAL A 106 4.67 7.76 -1.52
C VAL A 106 4.90 9.03 -2.33
N ALA A 107 3.84 9.78 -2.65
CA ALA A 107 3.96 11.04 -3.39
C ALA A 107 4.78 12.08 -2.61
N ALA A 108 4.59 12.20 -1.30
CA ALA A 108 5.37 13.11 -0.45
C ALA A 108 6.86 12.73 -0.43
N GLY A 109 7.18 11.45 -0.30
CA GLY A 109 8.55 10.96 -0.35
C GLY A 109 9.22 11.20 -1.72
N LEU A 110 8.49 10.99 -2.82
CA LEU A 110 8.99 11.27 -4.17
C LEU A 110 9.13 12.76 -4.47
N LYS A 111 8.37 13.64 -3.81
CA LYS A 111 8.63 15.10 -3.89
C LYS A 111 9.98 15.47 -3.27
N ILE A 112 10.39 14.77 -2.20
CA ILE A 112 11.67 14.98 -1.52
C ILE A 112 12.81 14.33 -2.32
N SER A 113 12.60 13.10 -2.80
CA SER A 113 13.59 12.32 -3.57
C SER A 113 12.91 11.68 -4.79
N PRO A 114 12.87 12.38 -5.95
CA PRO A 114 12.14 11.93 -7.14
C PRO A 114 12.59 10.61 -7.76
N TYR A 115 13.83 10.20 -7.47
CA TYR A 115 14.44 8.98 -8.00
C TYR A 115 14.68 7.93 -6.92
N ASP A 116 14.02 8.03 -5.76
CA ASP A 116 14.11 7.01 -4.72
C ASP A 116 13.53 5.68 -5.23
N THR A 117 14.41 4.71 -5.47
CA THR A 117 14.05 3.44 -6.11
C THR A 117 13.07 2.64 -5.26
N GLU A 118 13.11 2.74 -3.94
CA GLU A 118 12.20 2.00 -3.05
C GLU A 118 10.77 2.55 -3.17
N LEU A 119 10.61 3.87 -3.13
CA LEU A 119 9.30 4.51 -3.30
C LEU A 119 8.75 4.33 -4.72
N LEU A 120 9.60 4.43 -5.75
CA LEU A 120 9.21 4.16 -7.13
C LEU A 120 8.77 2.70 -7.31
N THR A 121 9.46 1.75 -6.67
CA THR A 121 9.09 0.33 -6.69
C THR A 121 7.74 0.10 -6.00
N HIS A 122 7.52 0.70 -4.84
CA HIS A 122 6.22 0.62 -4.16
C HIS A 122 5.08 1.18 -5.01
N LYS A 123 5.29 2.35 -5.64
CA LYS A 123 4.31 2.96 -6.55
C LYS A 123 4.01 2.04 -7.74
N TYR A 124 5.06 1.51 -8.36
CA TYR A 124 4.96 0.55 -9.46
C TYR A 124 4.14 -0.68 -9.07
N GLU A 125 4.46 -1.33 -7.95
CA GLU A 125 3.78 -2.55 -7.52
C GLU A 125 2.31 -2.31 -7.17
N HIS A 126 2.00 -1.14 -6.60
CA HIS A 126 0.63 -0.74 -6.30
C HIS A 126 -0.20 -0.60 -7.59
N ILE A 127 0.28 0.19 -8.55
CA ILE A 127 -0.42 0.42 -9.82
C ILE A 127 -0.53 -0.89 -10.61
N GLN A 128 0.56 -1.66 -10.71
CA GLN A 128 0.57 -2.94 -11.41
C GLN A 128 -0.49 -3.90 -10.85
N ARG A 129 -0.58 -4.02 -9.51
CA ARG A 129 -1.57 -4.88 -8.85
C ARG A 129 -2.99 -4.41 -9.08
N TYR A 130 -3.23 -3.09 -8.99
CA TYR A 130 -4.56 -2.52 -9.19
C TYR A 130 -5.05 -2.75 -10.63
N LEU A 131 -4.23 -2.39 -11.63
CA LEU A 131 -4.57 -2.62 -13.03
C LEU A 131 -4.75 -4.12 -13.32
N GLY A 132 -3.86 -4.98 -12.81
CA GLY A 132 -3.99 -6.44 -12.93
C GLY A 132 -5.30 -6.98 -12.34
N PHE A 133 -5.75 -6.45 -11.20
CA PHE A 133 -7.05 -6.79 -10.62
C PHE A 133 -8.21 -6.36 -11.52
N THR A 134 -8.23 -5.12 -12.01
CA THR A 134 -9.32 -4.66 -12.88
C THR A 134 -9.41 -5.43 -14.20
N ILE A 135 -8.27 -5.89 -14.75
CA ILE A 135 -8.26 -6.74 -15.95
C ILE A 135 -8.70 -8.16 -15.65
N HIS A 136 -8.37 -8.69 -14.48
CA HIS A 136 -8.89 -9.99 -14.03
C HIS A 136 -10.43 -10.02 -13.98
N GLU A 137 -11.04 -8.87 -13.66
CA GLU A 137 -12.49 -8.70 -13.60
C GLU A 137 -13.15 -8.51 -14.97
N VAL A 138 -12.40 -8.50 -16.07
CA VAL A 138 -13.02 -8.50 -17.40
C VAL A 138 -13.56 -9.91 -17.71
N PRO A 139 -14.82 -10.08 -18.17
CA PRO A 139 -15.76 -9.04 -18.62
C PRO A 139 -16.88 -8.71 -17.60
N SER A 140 -16.72 -9.05 -16.32
CA SER A 140 -17.68 -8.71 -15.25
C SER A 140 -17.93 -7.20 -15.18
N GLY A 141 -16.93 -6.41 -15.57
CA GLY A 141 -17.00 -4.96 -15.63
C GLY A 141 -16.65 -4.29 -14.31
N VAL A 142 -16.13 -5.03 -13.32
CA VAL A 142 -15.63 -4.48 -12.05
C VAL A 142 -14.26 -3.84 -12.29
N LEU A 143 -14.28 -2.61 -12.80
CA LEU A 143 -13.09 -1.85 -13.21
C LEU A 143 -12.71 -0.74 -12.23
N TRP A 144 -13.55 -0.42 -11.26
CA TRP A 144 -13.30 0.63 -10.27
C TRP A 144 -13.61 0.15 -8.86
N ASP A 145 -12.56 -0.26 -8.15
CA ASP A 145 -12.67 -0.94 -6.86
C ASP A 145 -13.60 -2.17 -6.96
N MET A 146 -14.73 -2.16 -6.25
CA MET A 146 -15.74 -3.23 -6.30
C MET A 146 -16.94 -2.88 -7.21
N ASN A 147 -16.80 -1.84 -8.04
CA ASN A 147 -17.85 -1.32 -8.91
C ASN A 147 -17.42 -1.29 -10.39
N GLY A 148 -18.38 -1.04 -11.27
CA GLY A 148 -18.08 -0.62 -12.63
C GLY A 148 -17.49 0.79 -12.68
N ALA A 149 -16.64 1.03 -13.67
CA ALA A 149 -16.14 2.36 -13.96
C ALA A 149 -17.22 3.21 -14.67
N ASP A 150 -17.18 4.52 -14.51
CA ASP A 150 -17.79 5.46 -15.44
C ASP A 150 -16.78 5.90 -16.53
N ALA A 151 -17.19 6.79 -17.43
CA ALA A 151 -16.33 7.25 -18.52
C ALA A 151 -15.10 8.04 -18.02
N SER A 152 -15.22 8.81 -16.94
CA SER A 152 -14.10 9.54 -16.33
C SER A 152 -13.12 8.55 -15.69
N GLN A 153 -13.64 7.59 -14.96
CA GLN A 153 -12.85 6.54 -14.31
C GLN A 153 -12.12 5.66 -15.34
N CYS A 154 -12.71 5.37 -16.51
CA CYS A 154 -11.99 4.73 -17.60
C CYS A 154 -10.80 5.57 -18.09
N GLN A 155 -10.93 6.89 -18.13
CA GLN A 155 -9.83 7.79 -18.48
C GLN A 155 -8.73 7.78 -17.40
N GLU A 156 -9.10 7.75 -16.12
CA GLU A 156 -8.16 7.64 -15.00
C GLU A 156 -7.38 6.32 -15.04
N LEU A 157 -8.05 5.20 -15.32
CA LEU A 157 -7.41 3.89 -15.51
C LEU A 157 -6.41 3.89 -16.68
N LEU A 158 -6.72 4.59 -17.77
CA LEU A 158 -5.79 4.77 -18.89
C LEU A 158 -4.57 5.61 -18.50
N GLN A 159 -4.76 6.66 -17.70
CA GLN A 159 -3.64 7.47 -17.16
C GLN A 159 -2.76 6.64 -16.21
N LEU A 160 -3.35 5.79 -15.38
CA LEU A 160 -2.61 4.85 -14.54
C LEU A 160 -1.79 3.86 -15.39
N ALA A 161 -2.31 3.40 -16.53
CA ALA A 161 -1.55 2.57 -17.46
C ALA A 161 -0.36 3.32 -18.07
N ASP A 162 -0.52 4.60 -18.46
CA ASP A 162 0.57 5.45 -18.94
C ASP A 162 1.65 5.67 -17.86
N GLU A 163 1.22 5.84 -16.61
CA GLU A 163 2.11 5.95 -15.46
C GLU A 163 2.87 4.64 -15.19
N LEU A 164 2.18 3.49 -15.22
CA LEU A 164 2.82 2.19 -15.09
C LEU A 164 3.84 1.95 -16.20
N GLU A 165 3.54 2.34 -17.43
CA GLU A 165 4.48 2.23 -18.55
C GLU A 165 5.76 3.05 -18.29
N SER A 166 5.60 4.28 -17.80
CA SER A 166 6.73 5.16 -17.46
C SER A 166 7.58 4.57 -16.33
N LEU A 167 6.95 4.05 -15.27
CA LEU A 167 7.62 3.37 -14.18
C LEU A 167 8.30 2.07 -14.63
N SER A 168 7.68 1.33 -15.54
CA SER A 168 8.22 0.08 -16.11
C SER A 168 9.54 0.35 -16.83
N ARG A 169 9.59 1.39 -17.67
CA ARG A 169 10.83 1.81 -18.34
C ARG A 169 11.91 2.25 -17.35
N LEU A 170 11.53 3.04 -16.35
CA LEU A 170 12.45 3.56 -15.33
C LEU A 170 13.07 2.43 -14.47
N LEU A 171 12.28 1.42 -14.13
CA LEU A 171 12.69 0.31 -13.25
C LEU A 171 13.17 -0.93 -14.02
N GLY A 172 13.20 -0.89 -15.36
CA GLY A 172 13.59 -2.03 -16.20
C GLY A 172 12.66 -3.24 -16.05
N LYS A 173 11.35 -3.01 -15.92
CA LYS A 173 10.31 -4.04 -15.80
C LYS A 173 9.50 -4.13 -17.10
N ASP A 174 9.03 -5.32 -17.44
CA ASP A 174 8.15 -5.55 -18.59
C ASP A 174 6.70 -5.74 -18.13
N ASN A 175 5.80 -4.89 -18.60
CA ASN A 175 4.35 -4.99 -18.45
C ASN A 175 3.61 -4.88 -19.78
N SER A 176 4.29 -5.13 -20.89
CA SER A 176 3.76 -4.92 -22.25
C SER A 176 2.40 -5.58 -22.46
N GLN A 177 2.24 -6.83 -22.03
CA GLN A 177 0.96 -7.54 -22.12
C GLN A 177 -0.14 -6.87 -21.30
N LEU A 178 0.09 -6.63 -20.00
CA LEU A 178 -0.89 -6.01 -19.11
C LEU A 178 -1.32 -4.62 -19.64
N LEU A 179 -0.36 -3.82 -20.12
CA LEU A 179 -0.63 -2.49 -20.67
C LEU A 179 -1.47 -2.57 -21.95
N ALA A 180 -1.22 -3.55 -22.82
CA ALA A 180 -2.03 -3.76 -24.02
C ALA A 180 -3.48 -4.13 -23.65
N GLU A 181 -3.66 -5.05 -22.69
CA GLU A 181 -4.97 -5.44 -22.18
C GLU A 181 -5.70 -4.25 -21.53
N CYS A 182 -5.03 -3.48 -20.69
CA CYS A 182 -5.56 -2.24 -20.10
C CYS A 182 -6.09 -1.28 -21.15
N ARG A 183 -5.26 -0.93 -22.13
CA ARG A 183 -5.62 0.03 -23.18
C ARG A 183 -6.80 -0.45 -24.01
N TYR A 184 -6.85 -1.74 -24.32
CA TYR A 184 -7.96 -2.34 -25.05
C TYR A 184 -9.26 -2.31 -24.22
N TYR A 185 -9.24 -2.93 -23.03
CA TYR A 185 -10.47 -3.15 -22.27
C TYR A 185 -11.07 -1.87 -21.72
N TYR A 186 -10.26 -0.91 -21.26
CA TYR A 186 -10.81 0.36 -20.75
C TYR A 186 -11.46 1.20 -21.86
N ARG A 187 -10.93 1.16 -23.09
CA ARG A 187 -11.55 1.82 -24.25
C ARG A 187 -12.84 1.11 -24.67
N CYS A 188 -12.82 -0.22 -24.72
CA CYS A 188 -14.01 -1.03 -25.00
C CYS A 188 -15.10 -0.80 -23.96
N TYR A 189 -14.74 -0.72 -22.68
CA TYR A 189 -15.68 -0.49 -21.61
C TYR A 189 -16.29 0.92 -21.69
N ALA A 190 -15.48 1.96 -21.92
CA ALA A 190 -15.97 3.31 -22.16
C ALA A 190 -16.94 3.38 -23.35
N ALA A 191 -16.65 2.67 -24.44
CA ALA A 191 -17.55 2.57 -25.59
C ALA A 191 -18.85 1.82 -25.26
N TYR A 192 -18.77 0.73 -24.49
CA TYR A 192 -19.92 -0.03 -23.99
C TYR A 192 -20.86 0.85 -23.16
N LEU A 193 -20.34 1.73 -22.30
CA LEU A 193 -21.15 2.64 -21.48
C LEU A 193 -22.08 3.52 -22.34
N THR A 194 -21.70 3.83 -23.59
CA THR A 194 -22.54 4.60 -24.53
C THR A 194 -23.58 3.76 -25.27
N GLN A 195 -23.53 2.44 -25.15
CA GLN A 195 -24.33 1.47 -25.91
C GLN A 195 -25.12 0.52 -25.00
N GLN A 196 -25.35 0.91 -23.74
CA GLN A 196 -26.07 0.09 -22.75
C GLN A 196 -27.52 -0.21 -23.14
N SER A 197 -28.14 0.58 -24.02
CA SER A 197 -29.47 0.27 -24.59
C SER A 197 -29.44 -0.85 -25.64
N VAL A 198 -28.27 -1.18 -26.18
CA VAL A 198 -28.07 -2.18 -27.24
C VAL A 198 -27.51 -3.48 -26.66
N TYR A 199 -26.60 -3.39 -25.69
CA TYR A 199 -25.94 -4.54 -25.08
C TYR A 199 -26.31 -4.71 -23.62
N ALA A 200 -26.81 -5.90 -23.27
CA ALA A 200 -27.24 -6.23 -21.91
C ALA A 200 -26.08 -6.30 -20.90
N SER A 201 -24.84 -6.47 -21.36
CA SER A 201 -23.65 -6.54 -20.51
C SER A 201 -22.37 -6.22 -21.29
N PHE A 202 -21.28 -5.94 -20.58
CA PHE A 202 -19.98 -5.74 -21.20
C PHE A 202 -19.49 -7.01 -21.93
N ALA A 203 -19.75 -8.19 -21.37
CA ALA A 203 -19.45 -9.45 -22.05
C ALA A 203 -20.18 -9.58 -23.40
N ALA A 204 -21.47 -9.19 -23.47
CA ALA A 204 -22.22 -9.18 -24.72
C ALA A 204 -21.66 -8.18 -25.73
N TYR A 205 -21.22 -7.01 -25.25
CA TYR A 205 -20.54 -6.00 -26.07
C TYR A 205 -19.25 -6.55 -26.69
N LEU A 206 -18.38 -7.17 -25.89
CA LEU A 206 -17.11 -7.74 -26.35
C LEU A 206 -17.32 -8.89 -27.35
N ALA A 207 -18.32 -9.75 -27.12
CA ALA A 207 -18.64 -10.84 -28.05
C ALA A 207 -19.06 -10.33 -29.44
N ALA A 208 -19.72 -9.17 -29.50
CA ALA A 208 -20.09 -8.52 -30.76
C ALA A 208 -18.93 -7.75 -31.41
N HIS A 209 -17.84 -7.49 -30.69
CA HIS A 209 -16.69 -6.69 -31.14
C HIS A 209 -15.35 -7.37 -30.81
N PRO A 210 -15.04 -8.53 -31.44
CA PRO A 210 -13.83 -9.31 -31.10
C PRO A 210 -12.50 -8.66 -31.51
N ASN A 211 -12.51 -7.53 -32.24
CA ASN A 211 -11.31 -6.86 -32.78
C ASN A 211 -11.31 -5.32 -32.52
N ALA A 212 -11.99 -4.85 -31.46
CA ALA A 212 -12.15 -3.40 -31.21
C ALA A 212 -10.88 -2.68 -30.73
#